data_AF-A0A1S1NGK9-F1
#
_entry.id   AF-A0A1S1NGK9-F1
#
_cell.length_a   1.000
_cell.length_b   1.000
_cell.length_c   1.000
_cell.angle_alpha   90.00
_cell.angle_beta   90.00
_cell.angle_gamma   90.00
#
_symmetry.space_group_name_H-M   'P 1'
#
loop_
_entity.id
_entity.type
_entity.pdbx_description
1 polymer ?
#
loop_
_entity_poly.entity_id
_entity_poly.type
_entity_poly.pdbx_seq_one_letter_code
_entity_poly.pdbx_strand_id
1 'polypeptide(L)'
;MNKLIFGLLNPFGEQLNALQSKMRELTIAFSRYRYRKEIFEGHNIAAILSMAVEKGADYCLIQSIGHVIDEQWYLPHWQRQGFHQSISELCQQQDFLVAGQLYRSDNHTLGIESNCILVNVSQYHRAGQPEFGEIDWQMREVVSVASEVALDDSEQWQKKKQPCDAQGWQFVLHSLEQGLHVKAFSQDINYNRFDLNVPKTQQVFAECLLGSPALSEVENKLAPAQLEFLQRAQKQTKNSKRGVFLLNIESYDDLDNEPKGHALDSVFSVAAGFKAYRILATQGFHANSQVVFFDYSQQALAVRKFIVEHWDGENFPAFVKKIFEHFPEPDCFYQLWHNTDTNNIDWQDLECLWQTELKRWGGAQSFKVQWQRFKTLPHRYMHIDVLENQQTLFDAIKGAGNSYIWWSNAFFTIYSLWHFSAQQRKSFYHQWVSSLAHYAADCRVNGADHNNYAVNGLTALGYLHLLDKQTGGELFPQALPCLDIQF
;
A
#
# COMPACT_ATOMS: atom_id res chain seq x y z
N MET A 1 0.48 -16.81 -6.58
CA MET A 1 -0.54 -16.80 -5.50
C MET A 1 -1.75 -17.57 -5.97
N ASN A 2 -2.35 -18.38 -5.08
CA ASN A 2 -3.73 -18.86 -5.22
C ASN A 2 -4.65 -17.69 -5.61
N LYS A 3 -5.81 -17.94 -6.22
CA LYS A 3 -6.75 -16.89 -6.64
C LYS A 3 -7.41 -16.21 -5.42
N LEU A 4 -6.65 -15.41 -4.68
CA LEU A 4 -7.11 -14.56 -3.59
C LEU A 4 -7.88 -13.36 -4.17
N ILE A 5 -9.08 -13.15 -3.66
CA ILE A 5 -9.91 -11.96 -3.92
C ILE A 5 -10.15 -11.18 -2.64
N PHE A 6 -10.23 -9.86 -2.73
CA PHE A 6 -10.62 -9.01 -1.61
C PHE A 6 -12.11 -8.69 -1.68
N GLY A 7 -12.75 -8.69 -0.52
CA GLY A 7 -14.13 -8.31 -0.31
C GLY A 7 -14.22 -7.08 0.60
N LEU A 8 -15.17 -6.20 0.31
CA LEU A 8 -15.50 -5.04 1.13
C LEU A 8 -16.91 -5.21 1.70
N LEU A 9 -17.01 -5.47 2.99
CA LEU A 9 -18.26 -5.53 3.72
C LEU A 9 -18.75 -4.11 4.03
N ASN A 10 -19.82 -3.73 3.33
CA ASN A 10 -20.51 -2.46 3.49
C ASN A 10 -21.93 -2.71 4.04
N PRO A 11 -22.10 -2.84 5.37
CA PRO A 11 -23.40 -3.08 5.98
C PRO A 11 -24.34 -1.85 5.89
N PHE A 12 -23.83 -0.69 5.45
CA PHE A 12 -24.56 0.57 5.40
C PHE A 12 -25.26 0.81 4.06
N GLY A 13 -24.93 0.04 3.02
CA GLY A 13 -25.47 0.20 1.67
C GLY A 13 -24.89 1.42 0.94
N GLU A 14 -25.65 1.94 -0.04
CA GLU A 14 -25.16 3.03 -0.92
C GLU A 14 -25.15 4.41 -0.24
N GLN A 15 -26.00 4.61 0.77
CA GLN A 15 -26.14 5.90 1.45
C GLN A 15 -25.17 5.99 2.63
N LEU A 16 -23.94 6.41 2.34
CA LEU A 16 -22.90 6.60 3.33
C LEU A 16 -22.88 8.05 3.83
N ASN A 17 -22.77 8.24 5.15
CA ASN A 17 -22.43 9.54 5.70
C ASN A 17 -20.96 9.90 5.40
N ALA A 18 -20.53 11.12 5.74
CA ALA A 18 -19.18 11.59 5.43
C ALA A 18 -18.07 10.72 6.04
N LEU A 19 -18.26 10.25 7.28
CA LEU A 19 -17.28 9.39 7.95
C LEU A 19 -17.22 8.02 7.30
N GLN A 20 -18.38 7.39 7.05
CA GLN A 20 -18.46 6.09 6.39
C GLN A 20 -17.87 6.13 4.98
N SER A 21 -18.13 7.21 4.24
CA SER A 21 -17.52 7.43 2.92
C SER A 21 -16.00 7.50 3.01
N LYS A 22 -15.46 8.29 3.96
CA LYS A 22 -14.01 8.40 4.17
C LYS A 22 -13.37 7.09 4.63
N MET A 23 -14.02 6.37 5.54
CA MET A 23 -13.55 5.05 5.99
C MET A 23 -13.59 4.03 4.85
N ARG A 24 -14.61 4.07 3.99
CA ARG A 24 -14.70 3.22 2.80
C ARG A 24 -13.54 3.48 1.84
N GLU A 25 -13.27 4.76 1.54
CA GLU A 25 -12.13 5.17 0.72
C GLU A 25 -10.80 4.70 1.31
N LEU A 26 -10.60 4.87 2.62
CA LEU A 26 -9.36 4.44 3.30
C LEU A 26 -9.20 2.92 3.27
N THR A 27 -10.26 2.15 3.57
CA THR A 27 -10.21 0.69 3.47
C THR A 27 -9.80 0.24 2.07
N ILE A 28 -10.44 0.77 1.03
CA ILE A 28 -10.10 0.43 -0.36
C ILE A 28 -8.66 0.85 -0.66
N ALA A 29 -8.28 2.08 -0.33
CA ALA A 29 -6.98 2.63 -0.70
C ALA A 29 -5.82 1.89 -0.02
N PHE A 30 -5.95 1.55 1.25
CA PHE A 30 -4.90 0.82 1.95
C PHE A 30 -4.77 -0.62 1.45
N SER A 31 -5.88 -1.29 1.10
CA SER A 31 -5.81 -2.59 0.42
C SER A 31 -5.07 -2.51 -0.93
N ARG A 32 -5.17 -1.37 -1.63
CA ARG A 32 -4.50 -1.13 -2.93
C ARG A 32 -2.98 -0.94 -2.84
N TYR A 33 -2.35 -0.92 -1.67
CA TYR A 33 -0.88 -0.87 -1.61
C TYR A 33 -0.23 -2.10 -2.23
N ARG A 34 -0.76 -3.31 -1.99
CA ARG A 34 -0.25 -4.57 -2.58
C ARG A 34 -1.31 -5.41 -3.31
N TYR A 35 -2.60 -5.03 -3.25
CA TYR A 35 -3.65 -5.74 -3.98
C TYR A 35 -4.04 -5.03 -5.29
N ARG A 36 -4.00 -5.77 -6.41
CA ARG A 36 -4.21 -5.24 -7.77
C ARG A 36 -5.38 -5.90 -8.54
N LYS A 37 -6.24 -6.68 -7.88
CA LYS A 37 -7.41 -7.29 -8.52
C LYS A 37 -8.71 -6.59 -8.09
N GLU A 38 -9.85 -7.04 -8.60
CA GLU A 38 -11.16 -6.49 -8.25
C GLU A 38 -11.45 -6.65 -6.76
N ILE A 39 -12.08 -5.64 -6.13
CA ILE A 39 -12.58 -5.72 -4.76
C ILE A 39 -14.10 -5.82 -4.84
N PHE A 40 -14.67 -6.92 -4.35
CA PHE A 40 -16.12 -7.12 -4.37
C PHE A 40 -16.77 -6.47 -3.16
N GLU A 41 -17.63 -5.47 -3.38
CA GLU A 41 -18.39 -4.84 -2.31
C GLU A 41 -19.76 -5.51 -2.13
N GLY A 42 -20.11 -5.85 -0.89
CA GLY A 42 -21.38 -6.48 -0.57
C GLY A 42 -21.92 -6.04 0.79
N HIS A 43 -23.25 -6.13 0.94
CA HIS A 43 -23.94 -5.72 2.16
C HIS A 43 -23.81 -6.74 3.31
N ASN A 44 -23.44 -7.98 2.98
CA ASN A 44 -23.13 -9.03 3.94
C ASN A 44 -22.04 -9.96 3.37
N ILE A 45 -21.50 -10.82 4.23
CA ILE A 45 -20.43 -11.78 3.89
C ILE A 45 -20.88 -12.75 2.79
N ALA A 46 -22.14 -13.23 2.83
CA ALA A 46 -22.66 -14.20 1.85
C ALA A 46 -22.69 -13.62 0.42
N ALA A 47 -23.07 -12.35 0.25
CA ALA A 47 -23.08 -11.66 -1.04
C ALA A 47 -21.67 -11.56 -1.62
N ILE A 48 -20.67 -11.23 -0.79
CA ILE A 48 -19.26 -11.16 -1.18
C ILE A 48 -18.74 -12.54 -1.60
N LEU A 49 -19.02 -13.56 -0.79
CA LEU A 49 -18.60 -14.94 -1.09
C LEU A 49 -19.27 -15.49 -2.35
N SER A 50 -20.52 -15.13 -2.62
CA SER A 50 -21.20 -15.49 -3.86
C SER A 50 -20.46 -14.94 -5.08
N MET A 51 -20.09 -13.67 -5.07
CA MET A 51 -19.27 -13.06 -6.13
C MET A 51 -17.89 -13.72 -6.25
N ALA A 52 -17.26 -14.07 -5.12
CA ALA A 52 -15.97 -14.77 -5.11
C ALA A 52 -16.07 -16.18 -5.72
N VAL A 53 -17.14 -16.93 -5.41
CA VAL A 53 -17.43 -18.24 -6.00
C VAL A 53 -17.66 -18.13 -7.51
N GLU A 54 -18.48 -17.16 -7.95
CA GLU A 54 -18.74 -16.92 -9.37
C GLU A 54 -17.47 -16.59 -10.16
N LYS A 55 -16.53 -15.86 -9.54
CA LYS A 55 -15.22 -15.55 -10.13
C LYS A 55 -14.24 -16.73 -10.09
N GLY A 56 -14.60 -17.83 -9.43
CA GLY A 56 -13.73 -18.98 -9.24
C GLY A 56 -12.50 -18.66 -8.40
N ALA A 57 -12.68 -17.86 -7.33
CA ALA A 57 -11.65 -17.58 -6.34
C ALA A 57 -11.34 -18.82 -5.48
N ASP A 58 -10.09 -18.94 -5.06
CA ASP A 58 -9.68 -19.97 -4.09
C ASP A 58 -9.86 -19.46 -2.65
N TYR A 59 -9.63 -18.16 -2.45
CA TYR A 59 -9.70 -17.49 -1.14
C TYR A 59 -10.36 -16.12 -1.29
N CYS A 60 -11.07 -15.69 -0.25
CA CYS A 60 -11.66 -14.37 -0.15
C CYS A 60 -11.25 -13.72 1.19
N LEU A 61 -10.48 -12.64 1.14
CA LEU A 61 -10.20 -11.80 2.32
C LEU A 61 -11.26 -10.70 2.38
N ILE A 62 -12.13 -10.73 3.38
CA ILE A 62 -13.22 -9.78 3.55
C ILE A 62 -12.82 -8.78 4.62
N GLN A 63 -12.91 -7.49 4.31
CA GLN A 63 -12.69 -6.37 5.23
C GLN A 63 -13.97 -5.54 5.38
N SER A 64 -14.32 -5.12 6.58
CA SER A 64 -15.38 -4.13 6.78
C SER A 64 -14.93 -2.72 6.39
N ILE A 65 -15.85 -1.86 5.98
CA ILE A 65 -15.59 -0.41 5.89
C ILE A 65 -15.04 0.07 7.22
N GLY A 66 -13.87 0.71 7.23
CA GLY A 66 -13.17 1.17 8.44
C GLY A 66 -12.12 0.18 8.96
N HIS A 67 -12.01 -1.02 8.38
CA HIS A 67 -10.83 -1.86 8.57
C HIS A 67 -9.71 -1.43 7.61
N VAL A 68 -8.51 -1.19 8.12
CA VAL A 68 -7.33 -0.76 7.35
C VAL A 68 -6.20 -1.76 7.50
N ILE A 69 -5.53 -2.07 6.39
CA ILE A 69 -4.27 -2.83 6.36
C ILE A 69 -3.14 -1.84 6.14
N ASP A 70 -2.40 -1.51 7.19
CA ASP A 70 -1.25 -0.61 7.12
C ASP A 70 0.04 -1.45 7.22
N GLU A 71 0.41 -2.03 6.07
CA GLU A 71 1.61 -2.85 5.96
C GLU A 71 2.85 -1.95 5.95
N GLN A 72 3.66 -2.11 6.99
CA GLN A 72 4.92 -1.40 7.12
C GLN A 72 6.01 -2.06 6.25
N TRP A 73 7.01 -1.27 5.84
CA TRP A 73 8.17 -1.83 5.15
C TRP A 73 9.09 -2.53 6.15
N TYR A 74 9.04 -3.86 6.13
CA TYR A 74 9.99 -4.73 6.81
C TYR A 74 11.15 -5.07 5.87
N LEU A 75 12.37 -5.12 6.41
CA LEU A 75 13.53 -5.45 5.62
C LEU A 75 13.59 -6.97 5.36
N PRO A 76 14.07 -7.42 4.20
CA PRO A 76 14.05 -8.84 3.83
C PRO A 76 14.78 -9.78 4.81
N HIS A 77 15.75 -9.27 5.55
CA HIS A 77 16.52 -10.04 6.53
C HIS A 77 15.92 -10.02 7.95
N TRP A 78 14.83 -9.28 8.18
CA TRP A 78 14.13 -9.30 9.45
C TRP A 78 13.28 -10.56 9.59
N GLN A 79 13.02 -11.00 10.83
CA GLN A 79 12.17 -12.17 11.11
C GLN A 79 10.67 -11.89 11.00
N ARG A 80 10.25 -10.62 10.92
CA ARG A 80 8.85 -10.25 10.74
C ARG A 80 8.45 -10.30 9.28
N GLN A 81 7.26 -10.83 9.02
CA GLN A 81 6.69 -10.86 7.69
C GLN A 81 5.65 -9.76 7.49
N GLY A 82 5.49 -9.35 6.24
CA GLY A 82 4.40 -8.47 5.84
C GLY A 82 3.05 -9.18 5.85
N PHE A 83 1.97 -8.42 6.01
CA PHE A 83 0.59 -8.90 5.98
C PHE A 83 0.31 -9.82 4.78
N HIS A 84 0.73 -9.41 3.57
CA HIS A 84 0.44 -10.17 2.35
C HIS A 84 1.17 -11.50 2.29
N GLN A 85 2.41 -11.55 2.79
CA GLN A 85 3.17 -12.79 2.90
C GLN A 85 2.51 -13.73 3.90
N SER A 86 2.17 -13.26 5.09
CA SER A 86 1.52 -14.09 6.11
C SER A 86 0.14 -14.61 5.66
N ILE A 87 -0.63 -13.82 4.91
CA ILE A 87 -1.88 -14.28 4.28
C ILE A 87 -1.59 -15.37 3.23
N SER A 88 -0.54 -15.22 2.43
CA SER A 88 -0.15 -16.22 1.44
C SER A 88 0.27 -17.54 2.10
N GLU A 89 1.04 -17.49 3.19
CA GLU A 89 1.44 -18.66 3.97
C GLU A 89 0.24 -19.34 4.64
N LEU A 90 -0.70 -18.57 5.18
CA LEU A 90 -1.95 -19.10 5.71
C LEU A 90 -2.77 -19.80 4.61
N CYS A 91 -2.89 -19.21 3.43
CA CYS A 91 -3.55 -19.84 2.27
C CYS A 91 -2.91 -21.21 1.92
N GLN A 92 -1.61 -21.41 2.14
CA GLN A 92 -0.95 -22.68 1.80
C GLN A 92 -1.36 -23.85 2.71
N GLN A 93 -1.92 -23.60 3.89
CA GLN A 93 -2.32 -24.66 4.83
C GLN A 93 -3.55 -25.44 4.37
N GLN A 94 -4.50 -24.79 3.67
CA GLN A 94 -5.71 -25.36 3.05
C GLN A 94 -6.71 -26.11 3.96
N ASP A 95 -6.34 -26.38 5.21
CA ASP A 95 -7.02 -27.20 6.22
C ASP A 95 -8.06 -26.43 7.06
N PHE A 96 -8.53 -25.29 6.55
CA PHE A 96 -9.47 -24.42 7.26
C PHE A 96 -10.57 -23.93 6.33
N LEU A 97 -11.74 -23.63 6.91
CA LEU A 97 -12.83 -22.92 6.23
C LEU A 97 -12.66 -21.41 6.40
N VAL A 98 -12.40 -20.95 7.62
CA VAL A 98 -12.24 -19.53 7.95
C VAL A 98 -11.03 -19.28 8.85
N ALA A 99 -10.42 -18.12 8.67
CA ALA A 99 -9.43 -17.56 9.57
C ALA A 99 -9.74 -16.10 9.93
N GLY A 100 -9.43 -15.68 11.15
CA GLY A 100 -9.70 -14.31 11.60
C GLY A 100 -9.28 -14.03 13.04
N GLN A 101 -9.78 -12.94 13.60
CA GLN A 101 -9.68 -12.67 15.03
C GLN A 101 -10.73 -13.49 15.76
N LEU A 102 -10.28 -14.49 16.53
CA LEU A 102 -11.16 -15.34 17.33
C LEU A 102 -11.39 -14.70 18.69
N TYR A 103 -12.58 -14.90 19.24
CA TYR A 103 -12.94 -14.41 20.57
C TYR A 103 -13.97 -15.33 21.23
N ARG A 104 -14.01 -15.26 22.56
CA ARG A 104 -14.99 -15.99 23.37
C ARG A 104 -15.99 -15.01 23.98
N SER A 105 -17.28 -15.28 23.79
CA SER A 105 -18.35 -14.51 24.44
C SER A 105 -18.48 -14.81 25.93
N ASP A 106 -19.31 -14.03 26.63
CA ASP A 106 -19.61 -14.24 28.05
C ASP A 106 -20.29 -15.61 28.29
N ASN A 107 -21.13 -16.07 27.35
CA ASN A 107 -21.72 -17.42 27.41
C ASN A 107 -20.76 -18.51 26.90
N HIS A 108 -19.48 -18.18 26.72
CA HIS A 108 -18.43 -19.09 26.27
C HIS A 108 -18.64 -19.63 24.86
N THR A 109 -19.43 -18.93 24.04
CA THR A 109 -19.57 -19.22 22.62
C THR A 109 -18.30 -18.75 21.91
N LEU A 110 -17.76 -19.61 21.05
CA LEU A 110 -16.63 -19.25 20.20
C LEU A 110 -17.15 -18.52 18.96
N GLY A 111 -16.57 -17.36 18.68
CA GLY A 111 -16.86 -16.56 17.49
C GLY A 111 -15.60 -16.09 16.78
N ILE A 112 -15.84 -15.40 15.67
CA ILE A 112 -14.83 -14.75 14.84
C ILE A 112 -15.33 -13.36 14.45
N GLU A 113 -14.49 -12.34 14.62
CA GLU A 113 -14.86 -10.96 14.31
C GLU A 113 -15.12 -10.79 12.81
N SER A 114 -16.14 -10.03 12.45
CA SER A 114 -16.55 -9.79 11.05
C SER A 114 -15.76 -8.67 10.34
N ASN A 115 -14.90 -7.95 11.06
CA ASN A 115 -14.16 -6.80 10.55
C ASN A 115 -13.06 -7.18 9.55
N CYS A 116 -12.45 -8.36 9.70
CA CYS A 116 -11.45 -8.89 8.79
C CYS A 116 -11.37 -10.42 8.90
N ILE A 117 -11.77 -11.13 7.85
CA ILE A 117 -11.73 -12.60 7.79
C ILE A 117 -11.17 -13.09 6.46
N LEU A 118 -10.45 -14.21 6.51
CA LEU A 118 -10.03 -14.96 5.32
C LEU A 118 -10.86 -16.24 5.20
N VAL A 119 -11.58 -16.38 4.10
CA VAL A 119 -12.41 -17.56 3.82
C VAL A 119 -11.75 -18.39 2.73
N ASN A 120 -11.60 -19.68 2.97
CA ASN A 120 -11.25 -20.66 1.94
C ASN A 120 -12.51 -20.97 1.12
N VAL A 121 -12.60 -20.37 -0.07
CA VAL A 121 -13.82 -20.41 -0.90
C VAL A 121 -14.11 -21.83 -1.38
N SER A 122 -13.07 -22.64 -1.59
CA SER A 122 -13.24 -24.05 -1.96
C SER A 122 -13.89 -24.87 -0.83
N GLN A 123 -13.47 -24.65 0.42
CA GLN A 123 -14.06 -25.32 1.58
C GLN A 123 -15.44 -24.76 1.90
N TYR A 124 -15.65 -23.45 1.72
CA TYR A 124 -16.96 -22.82 1.83
C TYR A 124 -17.99 -23.46 0.90
N HIS A 125 -17.63 -23.66 -0.36
CA HIS A 125 -18.50 -24.35 -1.31
C HIS A 125 -18.73 -25.82 -0.90
N ARG A 126 -17.69 -26.56 -0.49
CA ARG A 126 -17.83 -27.98 -0.06
C ARG A 126 -18.70 -28.13 1.18
N ALA A 127 -18.63 -27.17 2.10
CA ALA A 127 -19.45 -27.13 3.31
C ALA A 127 -20.92 -26.72 3.05
N GLY A 128 -21.32 -26.56 1.79
CA GLY A 128 -22.70 -26.19 1.44
C GLY A 128 -23.00 -24.69 1.58
N GLN A 129 -21.97 -23.84 1.53
CA GLN A 129 -22.08 -22.38 1.62
C GLN A 129 -22.81 -21.92 2.90
N PRO A 130 -22.30 -22.28 4.09
CA PRO A 130 -22.96 -21.92 5.35
C PRO A 130 -23.15 -20.40 5.47
N GLU A 131 -24.08 -19.95 6.30
CA GLU A 131 -24.13 -18.52 6.65
C GLU A 131 -23.00 -18.19 7.63
N PHE A 132 -22.63 -16.91 7.74
CA PHE A 132 -21.61 -16.48 8.70
C PHE A 132 -22.05 -16.74 10.15
N GLY A 133 -23.31 -16.43 10.46
CA GLY A 133 -23.89 -16.52 11.80
C GLY A 133 -23.80 -15.18 12.53
N GLU A 134 -24.90 -14.41 12.45
CA GLU A 134 -25.04 -13.16 13.20
C GLU A 134 -25.47 -13.42 14.65
N ILE A 135 -25.24 -12.43 15.51
CA ILE A 135 -25.77 -12.41 16.88
C ILE A 135 -27.29 -12.20 16.80
N ASP A 136 -28.05 -13.20 17.24
CA ASP A 136 -29.52 -13.15 17.27
C ASP A 136 -30.12 -13.52 18.64
N TRP A 137 -29.27 -13.87 19.61
CA TRP A 137 -29.65 -14.30 20.96
C TRP A 137 -30.61 -15.52 21.00
N GLN A 138 -30.81 -16.21 19.88
CA GLN A 138 -31.65 -17.41 19.81
C GLN A 138 -30.88 -18.62 20.33
N MET A 139 -31.61 -19.57 20.92
CA MET A 139 -31.05 -20.85 21.37
C MET A 139 -30.72 -21.72 20.17
N ARG A 140 -29.43 -21.83 19.83
CA ARG A 140 -28.95 -22.70 18.74
C ARG A 140 -27.83 -23.59 19.24
N GLU A 141 -27.51 -24.60 18.43
CA GLU A 141 -26.30 -25.38 18.64
C GLU A 141 -25.11 -24.51 18.24
N VAL A 142 -24.18 -24.28 19.16
CA VAL A 142 -22.96 -23.50 18.94
C VAL A 142 -21.77 -24.22 19.55
N VAL A 143 -20.57 -23.77 19.16
CA VAL A 143 -19.31 -24.26 19.71
C VAL A 143 -18.99 -23.47 20.97
N SER A 144 -18.82 -24.20 22.08
CA SER A 144 -18.41 -23.65 23.36
C SER A 144 -17.02 -24.12 23.74
N VAL A 145 -16.18 -23.19 24.21
CA VAL A 145 -14.80 -23.44 24.61
C VAL A 145 -14.54 -23.00 26.05
N ALA A 146 -13.63 -23.69 26.73
CA ALA A 146 -13.21 -23.35 28.09
C ALA A 146 -12.27 -22.13 28.13
N SER A 147 -11.48 -21.92 27.08
CA SER A 147 -10.57 -20.79 26.91
C SER A 147 -10.36 -20.49 25.42
N GLU A 148 -9.84 -19.31 25.08
CA GLU A 148 -9.47 -18.96 23.70
C GLU A 148 -8.23 -19.70 23.20
N VAL A 149 -7.40 -20.24 24.11
CA VAL A 149 -6.20 -21.03 23.78
C VAL A 149 -6.56 -22.48 23.38
N ALA A 150 -7.80 -22.90 23.65
CA ALA A 150 -8.31 -24.24 23.40
C ALA A 150 -8.56 -24.58 21.91
N LEU A 151 -8.06 -23.77 20.98
CA LEU A 151 -8.41 -23.81 19.55
C LEU A 151 -7.45 -24.63 18.69
N ASP A 152 -6.21 -24.82 19.15
CA ASP A 152 -5.21 -25.65 18.47
C ASP A 152 -5.37 -27.16 18.80
N ASP A 153 -6.28 -27.50 19.70
CA ASP A 153 -6.53 -28.87 20.17
C ASP A 153 -8.02 -29.23 20.00
N SER A 154 -8.30 -30.13 19.04
CA SER A 154 -9.66 -30.56 18.69
C SER A 154 -10.43 -31.23 19.84
N GLU A 155 -9.78 -31.58 20.95
CA GLU A 155 -10.41 -32.22 22.10
C GLU A 155 -11.04 -31.26 23.12
N GLN A 156 -10.91 -29.93 22.94
CA GLN A 156 -11.26 -28.95 23.99
C GLN A 156 -12.51 -28.10 23.75
N TRP A 157 -13.26 -28.38 22.67
CA TRP A 157 -14.54 -27.72 22.39
C TRP A 157 -15.72 -28.67 22.52
N GLN A 158 -16.90 -28.12 22.83
CA GLN A 158 -18.13 -28.88 22.98
C GLN A 158 -19.27 -28.17 22.23
N LYS A 159 -20.13 -28.97 21.60
CA LYS A 159 -21.41 -28.46 21.11
C LYS A 159 -22.36 -28.23 22.27
N LYS A 160 -22.90 -27.03 22.38
CA LYS A 160 -23.91 -26.69 23.39
C LYS A 160 -25.07 -25.96 22.75
N LYS A 161 -26.27 -26.22 23.28
CA LYS A 161 -27.45 -25.43 22.94
C LYS A 161 -27.53 -24.23 23.87
N GLN A 162 -27.18 -23.05 23.36
CA GLN A 162 -27.14 -21.80 24.13
C GLN A 162 -27.45 -20.59 23.24
N PRO A 163 -27.63 -19.38 23.79
CA PRO A 163 -27.89 -18.18 23.00
C PRO A 163 -26.73 -17.87 22.05
N CYS A 164 -27.03 -17.50 20.81
CA CYS A 164 -26.01 -17.05 19.85
C CYS A 164 -25.64 -15.60 20.13
N ASP A 165 -24.59 -15.44 20.92
CA ASP A 165 -24.04 -14.18 21.39
C ASP A 165 -22.65 -13.87 20.81
N ALA A 166 -22.19 -14.66 19.83
CA ALA A 166 -20.95 -14.46 19.11
C ALA A 166 -21.19 -14.39 17.60
N GLN A 167 -20.50 -13.49 16.91
CA GLN A 167 -20.47 -13.42 15.45
C GLN A 167 -19.68 -14.58 14.86
N GLY A 168 -20.03 -14.97 13.64
CA GLY A 168 -19.31 -16.00 12.91
C GLY A 168 -19.51 -17.42 13.46
N TRP A 169 -20.43 -17.60 14.40
CA TRP A 169 -20.65 -18.87 15.10
C TRP A 169 -21.00 -20.02 14.16
N GLN A 170 -21.70 -19.74 13.05
CA GLN A 170 -22.04 -20.77 12.07
C GLN A 170 -20.81 -21.22 11.29
N PHE A 171 -19.93 -20.30 10.88
CA PHE A 171 -18.67 -20.67 10.25
C PHE A 171 -17.81 -21.54 11.18
N VAL A 172 -17.72 -21.15 12.46
CA VAL A 172 -17.00 -21.93 13.47
C VAL A 172 -17.57 -23.34 13.59
N LEU A 173 -18.89 -23.47 13.76
CA LEU A 173 -19.57 -24.75 13.88
C LEU A 173 -19.34 -25.64 12.64
N HIS A 174 -19.62 -25.12 11.44
CA HIS A 174 -19.48 -25.88 10.19
C HIS A 174 -18.03 -26.27 9.90
N SER A 175 -17.05 -25.42 10.27
CA SER A 175 -15.63 -25.78 10.14
C SER A 175 -15.34 -27.06 10.91
N LEU A 176 -15.69 -27.07 12.20
CA LEU A 176 -15.35 -28.17 13.10
C LEU A 176 -16.14 -29.44 12.82
N GLU A 177 -17.41 -29.33 12.40
CA GLU A 177 -18.23 -30.47 11.97
C GLU A 177 -17.67 -31.20 10.75
N GLN A 178 -17.00 -30.46 9.85
CA GLN A 178 -16.35 -31.00 8.65
C GLN A 178 -14.90 -31.43 8.91
N GLY A 179 -14.45 -31.41 10.17
CA GLY A 179 -13.06 -31.72 10.53
C GLY A 179 -12.04 -30.71 10.02
N LEU A 180 -12.47 -29.48 9.74
CA LEU A 180 -11.60 -28.36 9.35
C LEU A 180 -11.24 -27.52 10.58
N HIS A 181 -10.07 -26.89 10.51
CA HIS A 181 -9.64 -25.95 11.54
C HIS A 181 -10.34 -24.58 11.39
N VAL A 182 -10.47 -23.87 12.51
CA VAL A 182 -10.76 -22.44 12.57
C VAL A 182 -9.46 -21.75 12.95
N LYS A 183 -8.84 -21.01 12.03
CA LYS A 183 -7.48 -20.50 12.25
C LYS A 183 -7.51 -19.10 12.85
N ALA A 184 -6.74 -18.86 13.90
CA ALA A 184 -6.46 -17.51 14.35
C ALA A 184 -5.47 -16.85 13.39
N PHE A 185 -5.62 -15.54 13.17
CA PHE A 185 -4.59 -14.79 12.50
C PHE A 185 -3.31 -14.68 13.35
N SER A 186 -2.15 -14.75 12.70
CA SER A 186 -0.84 -14.65 13.36
C SER A 186 -0.58 -13.24 13.91
N GLN A 187 0.42 -13.10 14.77
CA GLN A 187 0.87 -11.81 15.29
C GLN A 187 1.23 -10.83 14.16
N ASP A 188 1.88 -11.30 13.09
CA ASP A 188 2.24 -10.46 11.94
C ASP A 188 1.00 -9.94 11.20
N ILE A 189 -0.04 -10.77 11.02
CA ILE A 189 -1.31 -10.31 10.44
C ILE A 189 -2.03 -9.33 11.40
N ASN A 190 -2.02 -9.60 12.72
CA ASN A 190 -2.65 -8.74 13.73
C ASN A 190 -1.97 -7.36 13.79
N TYR A 191 -0.65 -7.31 13.68
CA TYR A 191 0.12 -6.08 13.81
C TYR A 191 -0.12 -5.07 12.68
N ASN A 192 -0.48 -5.56 11.48
CA ASN A 192 -0.68 -4.73 10.30
C ASN A 192 -2.14 -4.32 10.09
N ARG A 193 -3.05 -4.64 11.02
CA ARG A 193 -4.48 -4.40 10.86
C ARG A 193 -4.99 -3.39 11.88
N PHE A 194 -5.86 -2.50 11.43
CA PHE A 194 -6.50 -1.49 12.26
C PHE A 194 -8.02 -1.58 12.09
N ASP A 195 -8.74 -1.79 13.18
CA ASP A 195 -10.19 -1.58 13.20
C ASP A 195 -10.48 -0.15 13.68
N LEU A 196 -10.97 0.67 12.75
CA LEU A 196 -11.30 2.06 13.01
C LEU A 196 -12.79 2.24 13.39
N ASN A 197 -13.60 1.18 13.34
CA ASN A 197 -15.02 1.23 13.71
C ASN A 197 -15.22 0.90 15.19
N VAL A 198 -14.85 1.83 16.06
CA VAL A 198 -15.07 1.66 17.49
C VAL A 198 -16.24 2.55 17.91
N PRO A 199 -17.46 1.99 18.12
CA PRO A 199 -18.67 2.79 18.28
C PRO A 199 -18.59 3.82 19.41
N LYS A 200 -17.94 3.46 20.53
CA LYS A 200 -17.80 4.31 21.72
C LYS A 200 -16.97 5.59 21.45
N THR A 201 -16.06 5.56 20.50
CA THR A 201 -15.10 6.64 20.21
C THR A 201 -15.28 7.22 18.81
N GLN A 202 -16.29 6.74 18.06
CA GLN A 202 -16.47 7.03 16.64
C GLN A 202 -16.67 8.52 16.34
N GLN A 203 -17.37 9.25 17.21
CA GLN A 203 -17.59 10.68 17.03
C GLN A 203 -16.28 11.47 17.09
N VAL A 204 -15.47 11.23 18.14
CA VAL A 204 -14.16 11.89 18.31
C VAL A 204 -13.22 11.51 17.17
N PHE A 205 -13.23 10.25 16.76
CA PHE A 205 -12.47 9.80 15.59
C PHE A 205 -12.89 10.53 14.31
N ALA A 206 -14.18 10.74 14.10
CA ALA A 206 -14.69 11.48 12.95
C ALA A 206 -14.24 12.94 12.94
N GLU A 207 -14.25 13.60 14.09
CA GLU A 207 -13.74 14.98 14.24
C GLU A 207 -12.25 15.07 13.87
N CYS A 208 -11.45 14.06 14.25
CA CYS A 208 -10.04 13.98 13.89
C CYS A 208 -9.81 13.73 12.39
N LEU A 209 -10.60 12.81 11.81
CA LEU A 209 -10.39 12.33 10.45
C LEU A 209 -10.93 13.29 9.38
N LEU A 210 -12.07 13.92 9.66
CA LEU A 210 -12.74 14.85 8.74
C LEU A 210 -12.42 16.32 9.03
N GLY A 211 -11.99 16.62 10.25
CA GLY A 211 -11.65 17.96 10.70
C GLY A 211 -10.16 18.19 10.81
N SER A 212 -9.76 19.04 11.76
CA SER A 212 -8.35 19.31 12.07
C SER A 212 -8.10 19.62 13.56
N PRO A 213 -8.73 18.93 14.53
CA PRO A 213 -8.37 19.11 15.93
C PRO A 213 -6.93 18.65 16.18
N ALA A 214 -6.26 19.24 17.17
CA ALA A 214 -4.96 18.78 17.60
C ALA A 214 -5.12 17.43 18.33
N LEU A 215 -4.38 16.40 17.88
CA LEU A 215 -4.52 15.04 18.42
C LEU A 215 -4.30 14.97 19.95
N SER A 216 -3.43 15.82 20.49
CA SER A 216 -3.15 15.95 21.92
C SER A 216 -4.38 16.34 22.76
N GLU A 217 -5.41 16.94 22.16
CA GLU A 217 -6.63 17.36 22.87
C GLU A 217 -7.63 16.20 23.04
N VAL A 218 -7.46 15.13 22.26
CA VAL A 218 -8.48 14.08 22.08
C VAL A 218 -7.92 12.66 22.19
N GLU A 219 -6.60 12.49 22.33
CA GLU A 219 -5.93 11.18 22.39
C GLU A 219 -6.51 10.25 23.46
N ASN A 220 -6.81 10.76 24.65
CA ASN A 220 -7.38 9.98 25.77
C ASN A 220 -8.84 9.56 25.54
N LYS A 221 -9.48 10.00 24.45
CA LYS A 221 -10.86 9.69 24.07
C LYS A 221 -10.95 8.77 22.86
N LEU A 222 -9.80 8.36 22.30
CA LEU A 222 -9.73 7.49 21.13
C LEU A 222 -9.43 6.04 21.56
N ALA A 223 -9.91 5.09 20.76
CA ALA A 223 -9.48 3.70 20.91
C ALA A 223 -7.99 3.57 20.52
N PRO A 224 -7.23 2.61 21.09
CA PRO A 224 -5.81 2.44 20.78
C PRO A 224 -5.51 2.33 19.28
N ALA A 225 -6.27 1.52 18.54
CA ALA A 225 -6.09 1.35 17.09
C ALA A 225 -6.37 2.67 16.31
N GLN A 226 -7.40 3.41 16.70
CA GLN A 226 -7.71 4.72 16.09
C GLN A 226 -6.59 5.73 16.39
N LEU A 227 -6.12 5.80 17.63
CA LEU A 227 -5.05 6.71 18.03
C LEU A 227 -3.75 6.40 17.26
N GLU A 228 -3.34 5.15 17.22
CA GLU A 228 -2.13 4.72 16.52
C GLU A 228 -2.23 5.02 15.01
N PHE A 229 -3.36 4.71 14.37
CA PHE A 229 -3.58 5.05 12.96
C PHE A 229 -3.49 6.56 12.71
N LEU A 230 -4.16 7.38 13.54
CA LEU A 230 -4.11 8.84 13.44
C LEU A 230 -2.70 9.39 13.64
N GLN A 231 -1.95 8.88 14.61
CA GLN A 231 -0.55 9.28 14.85
C GLN A 231 0.32 9.01 13.63
N ARG A 232 0.21 7.80 13.04
CA ARG A 232 0.96 7.42 11.83
C ARG A 232 0.59 8.29 10.64
N ALA A 233 -0.70 8.44 10.36
CA ALA A 233 -1.19 9.25 9.25
C ALA A 233 -0.80 10.73 9.41
N GLN A 234 -0.99 11.32 10.60
CA GLN A 234 -0.62 12.71 10.86
C GLN A 234 0.89 12.95 10.81
N LYS A 235 1.72 12.01 11.27
CA LYS A 235 3.17 12.10 11.12
C LYS A 235 3.54 12.22 9.64
N GLN A 236 2.95 11.38 8.80
CA GLN A 236 3.21 11.38 7.36
C GLN A 236 2.70 12.64 6.66
N THR A 237 1.47 13.09 6.98
CA THR A 237 0.89 14.28 6.34
C THR A 237 1.63 15.56 6.72
N LYS A 238 1.93 15.76 8.01
CA LYS A 238 2.67 16.94 8.52
C LYS A 238 4.08 17.04 7.93
N ASN A 239 4.73 15.91 7.69
CA ASN A 239 6.10 15.87 7.21
C ASN A 239 6.23 15.75 5.68
N SER A 240 5.13 15.55 4.96
CA SER A 240 5.12 15.33 3.51
C SER A 240 6.01 16.34 2.75
N LYS A 241 5.83 17.65 2.97
CA LYS A 241 6.57 18.73 2.28
C LYS A 241 8.07 18.81 2.60
N ARG A 242 8.56 17.99 3.54
CA ARG A 242 9.99 17.86 3.90
C ARG A 242 10.47 16.41 3.85
N GLY A 243 9.68 15.51 3.26
CA GLY A 243 10.03 14.10 3.12
C GLY A 243 11.24 13.91 2.22
N VAL A 244 12.13 13.00 2.59
CA VAL A 244 13.35 12.64 1.84
C VAL A 244 13.45 11.12 1.75
N PHE A 245 13.52 10.59 0.54
CA PHE A 245 13.70 9.16 0.25
C PHE A 245 15.11 8.91 -0.31
N LEU A 246 15.99 8.31 0.50
CA LEU A 246 17.39 8.09 0.12
C LEU A 246 17.59 6.88 -0.79
N LEU A 247 16.71 5.87 -0.70
CA LEU A 247 16.80 4.60 -1.41
C LEU A 247 15.43 4.25 -2.03
N ASN A 248 15.46 3.45 -3.09
CA ASN A 248 14.29 2.71 -3.56
C ASN A 248 14.33 1.32 -2.92
N ILE A 249 13.31 0.96 -2.17
CA ILE A 249 13.19 -0.37 -1.54
C ILE A 249 12.38 -1.30 -2.47
N GLU A 250 11.55 -0.71 -3.33
CA GLU A 250 10.81 -1.41 -4.38
C GLU A 250 11.73 -2.05 -5.44
N SER A 251 11.15 -2.94 -6.24
CA SER A 251 11.82 -3.54 -7.40
C SER A 251 12.00 -2.52 -8.53
N TYR A 252 12.94 -2.81 -9.45
CA TYR A 252 13.12 -2.11 -10.72
C TYR A 252 12.60 -2.91 -11.92
N ASP A 253 11.80 -3.95 -11.68
CA ASP A 253 11.29 -4.83 -12.75
C ASP A 253 10.42 -4.07 -13.77
N ASP A 254 9.80 -2.95 -13.39
CA ASP A 254 9.14 -2.05 -14.35
C ASP A 254 10.12 -1.53 -15.40
N LEU A 255 11.30 -1.11 -14.97
CA LEU A 255 12.28 -0.48 -15.84
C LEU A 255 13.06 -1.51 -16.65
N ASP A 256 13.46 -2.61 -16.01
CA ASP A 256 14.39 -3.56 -16.59
C ASP A 256 13.79 -4.38 -17.74
N ASN A 257 12.46 -4.51 -17.75
CA ASN A 257 11.70 -5.22 -18.78
C ASN A 257 11.14 -4.30 -19.88
N GLU A 258 11.36 -2.99 -19.78
CA GLU A 258 10.89 -2.06 -20.79
C GLU A 258 11.66 -2.20 -22.12
N PRO A 259 10.98 -2.01 -23.27
CA PRO A 259 11.64 -1.95 -24.56
C PRO A 259 12.73 -0.88 -24.59
N LYS A 260 13.94 -1.29 -24.99
CA LYS A 260 15.08 -0.38 -25.14
C LYS A 260 14.91 0.44 -26.41
N GLY A 261 14.96 1.76 -26.25
CA GLY A 261 14.84 2.71 -27.35
C GLY A 261 16.17 3.37 -27.70
N HIS A 262 16.06 4.55 -28.32
CA HIS A 262 17.19 5.46 -28.46
C HIS A 262 17.62 6.00 -27.09
N ALA A 263 18.89 6.40 -27.00
CA ALA A 263 19.43 7.08 -25.83
C ALA A 263 18.56 8.31 -25.49
N LEU A 264 18.36 8.54 -24.20
CA LEU A 264 17.53 9.63 -23.70
C LEU A 264 18.24 10.97 -23.83
N ASP A 265 17.52 11.97 -24.33
CA ASP A 265 17.93 13.37 -24.30
C ASP A 265 17.69 13.96 -22.90
N SER A 266 16.60 13.56 -22.23
CA SER A 266 16.23 14.08 -20.91
C SER A 266 15.51 13.07 -20.02
N VAL A 267 15.77 13.12 -18.72
CA VAL A 267 15.00 12.41 -17.69
C VAL A 267 14.44 13.41 -16.70
N PHE A 268 13.12 13.34 -16.49
CA PHE A 268 12.38 14.09 -15.48
C PHE A 268 12.02 13.11 -14.36
N SER A 269 12.39 13.40 -13.13
CA SER A 269 12.24 12.44 -12.03
C SER A 269 11.94 13.12 -10.72
N VAL A 270 11.13 12.47 -9.88
CA VAL A 270 11.13 12.78 -8.44
C VAL A 270 12.51 12.61 -7.82
N ALA A 271 12.79 13.30 -6.71
CA ALA A 271 14.13 13.34 -6.11
C ALA A 271 14.49 12.09 -5.28
N ALA A 272 13.65 11.05 -5.33
CA ALA A 272 13.74 9.84 -4.53
C ALA A 272 14.72 8.78 -5.09
N GLY A 273 15.52 8.17 -4.20
CA GLY A 273 16.28 6.93 -4.46
C GLY A 273 17.26 6.97 -5.64
N PHE A 274 17.44 5.86 -6.36
CA PHE A 274 18.33 5.74 -7.52
C PHE A 274 17.60 5.51 -8.84
N LYS A 275 16.26 5.54 -8.86
CA LYS A 275 15.48 5.18 -10.03
C LYS A 275 15.72 6.08 -11.26
N ALA A 276 15.91 7.39 -11.09
CA ALA A 276 16.31 8.30 -12.19
C ALA A 276 17.58 7.82 -12.90
N TYR A 277 18.53 7.36 -12.10
CA TYR A 277 19.81 6.86 -12.57
C TYR A 277 19.66 5.45 -13.20
N ARG A 278 18.80 4.58 -12.64
CA ARG A 278 18.46 3.29 -13.26
C ARG A 278 17.77 3.46 -14.62
N ILE A 279 16.82 4.40 -14.75
CA ILE A 279 16.17 4.75 -16.03
C ILE A 279 17.23 5.05 -17.10
N LEU A 280 18.18 5.94 -16.81
CA LEU A 280 19.26 6.27 -17.74
C LEU A 280 20.13 5.05 -18.06
N ALA A 281 20.51 4.27 -17.06
CA ALA A 281 21.36 3.09 -17.27
C ALA A 281 20.69 2.03 -18.14
N THR A 282 19.38 1.83 -17.99
CA THR A 282 18.61 0.83 -18.75
C THR A 282 18.28 1.33 -20.16
N GLN A 283 17.88 2.59 -20.30
CA GLN A 283 17.45 3.18 -21.58
C GLN A 283 18.61 3.71 -22.44
N GLY A 284 19.78 3.92 -21.84
CA GLY A 284 20.93 4.55 -22.46
C GLY A 284 20.85 6.07 -22.45
N PHE A 285 22.02 6.71 -22.42
CA PHE A 285 22.18 8.16 -22.39
C PHE A 285 23.54 8.58 -22.96
N HIS A 286 23.66 9.84 -23.33
CA HIS A 286 24.86 10.44 -23.90
C HIS A 286 25.34 11.65 -23.07
N ALA A 287 26.50 12.21 -23.41
CA ALA A 287 27.14 13.28 -22.64
C ALA A 287 26.29 14.56 -22.52
N ASN A 288 25.38 14.79 -23.48
CA ASN A 288 24.49 15.96 -23.48
C ASN A 288 23.12 15.70 -22.85
N SER A 289 22.87 14.49 -22.32
CA SER A 289 21.59 14.15 -21.71
C SER A 289 21.36 14.99 -20.46
N GLN A 290 20.14 15.46 -20.23
CA GLN A 290 19.81 16.28 -19.06
C GLN A 290 19.03 15.49 -18.01
N VAL A 291 19.26 15.83 -16.74
CA VAL A 291 18.50 15.28 -15.61
C VAL A 291 17.77 16.42 -14.91
N VAL A 292 16.45 16.33 -14.86
CA VAL A 292 15.59 17.30 -14.19
C VAL A 292 14.93 16.61 -13.02
N PHE A 293 15.39 16.93 -11.82
CA PHE A 293 14.72 16.54 -10.60
C PHE A 293 13.59 17.52 -10.29
N PHE A 294 12.39 17.01 -10.07
CA PHE A 294 11.26 17.80 -9.59
C PHE A 294 10.67 17.16 -8.34
N ASP A 295 10.35 17.93 -7.31
CA ASP A 295 9.76 17.38 -6.10
C ASP A 295 8.96 18.44 -5.37
N TYR A 296 7.97 18.04 -4.59
CA TYR A 296 7.19 18.94 -3.75
C TYR A 296 7.91 19.23 -2.42
N SER A 297 8.93 18.43 -2.09
CA SER A 297 9.86 18.63 -0.97
C SER A 297 11.11 19.37 -1.42
N GLN A 298 11.30 20.62 -0.96
CA GLN A 298 12.54 21.36 -1.20
C GLN A 298 13.75 20.66 -0.58
N GLN A 299 13.55 19.99 0.56
CA GLN A 299 14.60 19.23 1.23
C GLN A 299 15.02 18.01 0.42
N ALA A 300 14.09 17.29 -0.23
CA ALA A 300 14.44 16.19 -1.12
C ALA A 300 15.33 16.65 -2.28
N LEU A 301 15.02 17.81 -2.87
CA LEU A 301 15.83 18.41 -3.94
C LEU A 301 17.22 18.83 -3.44
N ALA A 302 17.30 19.45 -2.26
CA ALA A 302 18.56 19.86 -1.65
C ALA A 302 19.46 18.66 -1.33
N VAL A 303 18.90 17.62 -0.72
CA VAL A 303 19.61 16.36 -0.45
C VAL A 303 20.06 15.68 -1.74
N ARG A 304 19.19 15.61 -2.76
CA ARG A 304 19.57 15.05 -4.07
C ARG A 304 20.75 15.79 -4.68
N LYS A 305 20.70 17.12 -4.68
CA LYS A 305 21.78 17.97 -5.17
C LYS A 305 23.08 17.70 -4.43
N PHE A 306 23.02 17.62 -3.10
CA PHE A 306 24.17 17.31 -2.27
C PHE A 306 24.78 15.94 -2.59
N ILE A 307 23.97 14.91 -2.78
CA ILE A 307 24.43 13.56 -3.18
C ILE A 307 25.17 13.64 -4.53
N VAL A 308 24.58 14.28 -5.54
CA VAL A 308 25.19 14.39 -6.87
C VAL A 308 26.53 15.13 -6.79
N GLU A 309 26.61 16.22 -6.04
CA GLU A 309 27.82 17.03 -5.94
C GLU A 309 28.93 16.29 -5.15
N HIS A 310 28.60 15.70 -4.01
CA HIS A 310 29.59 15.30 -3.01
C HIS A 310 29.84 13.80 -2.91
N TRP A 311 28.94 12.94 -3.39
CA TRP A 311 29.14 11.49 -3.33
C TRP A 311 29.93 10.98 -4.53
N ASP A 312 30.92 10.12 -4.29
CA ASP A 312 31.77 9.51 -5.32
C ASP A 312 31.27 8.15 -5.81
N GLY A 313 30.14 7.67 -5.28
CA GLY A 313 29.54 6.39 -5.64
C GLY A 313 30.07 5.21 -4.82
N GLU A 314 30.87 5.45 -3.78
CA GLU A 314 31.36 4.40 -2.88
C GLU A 314 30.75 4.51 -1.48
N ASN A 315 30.56 3.36 -0.83
CA ASN A 315 30.12 3.26 0.56
C ASN A 315 28.95 4.21 0.91
N PHE A 316 27.80 3.98 0.26
CA PHE A 316 26.61 4.80 0.48
C PHE A 316 26.22 4.91 1.97
N PRO A 317 26.27 3.84 2.80
CA PRO A 317 25.94 3.94 4.22
C PRO A 317 26.81 4.93 5.00
N ALA A 318 28.12 4.99 4.72
CA ALA A 318 28.99 6.00 5.31
C ALA A 318 28.67 7.42 4.80
N PHE A 319 28.27 7.55 3.53
CA PHE A 319 27.84 8.84 2.98
C PHE A 319 26.52 9.33 3.57
N VAL A 320 25.57 8.42 3.87
CA VAL A 320 24.29 8.76 4.52
C VAL A 320 24.50 9.43 5.88
N LYS A 321 25.53 9.04 6.65
CA LYS A 321 25.91 9.76 7.89
C LYS A 321 26.18 11.24 7.65
N LYS A 322 26.93 11.55 6.58
CA LYS A 322 27.22 12.94 6.18
C LYS A 322 25.97 13.68 5.73
N ILE A 323 25.03 12.98 5.09
CA ILE A 323 23.72 13.56 4.73
C ILE A 323 22.98 13.96 6.01
N PHE A 324 22.87 13.07 6.99
CA PHE A 324 22.18 13.35 8.26
C PHE A 324 22.83 14.50 9.04
N GLU A 325 24.16 14.60 9.03
CA GLU A 325 24.89 15.72 9.64
C GLU A 325 24.62 17.06 8.93
N HIS A 326 24.55 17.05 7.59
CA HIS A 326 24.34 18.27 6.80
C HIS A 326 22.87 18.70 6.75
N PHE A 327 21.95 17.74 6.85
CA PHE A 327 20.51 17.91 6.75
C PHE A 327 19.82 17.24 7.95
N PRO A 328 19.95 17.80 9.15
CA PRO A 328 19.43 17.18 10.37
C PRO A 328 17.89 17.24 10.44
N GLU A 329 17.33 16.34 11.23
CA GLU A 329 15.94 16.47 11.70
C GLU A 329 15.83 17.63 12.72
N PRO A 330 14.67 18.33 12.81
CA PRO A 330 13.42 18.06 12.12
C PRO A 330 13.27 18.75 10.76
N ASP A 331 14.26 19.50 10.28
CA ASP A 331 14.14 20.26 9.03
C ASP A 331 13.96 19.35 7.82
N CYS A 332 14.64 18.19 7.83
CA CYS A 332 14.36 17.07 6.94
C CYS A 332 13.55 15.99 7.67
N PHE A 333 12.72 15.27 6.93
CA PHE A 333 12.06 14.07 7.42
C PHE A 333 12.45 12.88 6.55
N TYR A 334 13.26 11.98 7.09
CA TYR A 334 13.73 10.82 6.32
C TYR A 334 12.69 9.71 6.33
N GLN A 335 12.29 9.28 5.14
CA GLN A 335 11.37 8.17 4.94
C GLN A 335 12.17 6.86 4.98
N LEU A 336 12.46 6.42 6.19
CA LEU A 336 13.15 5.17 6.48
C LEU A 336 12.14 4.03 6.70
N TRP A 337 12.64 2.80 6.83
CA TRP A 337 11.82 1.62 7.09
C TRP A 337 11.21 1.64 8.50
N HIS A 338 10.31 0.70 8.77
CA HIS A 338 9.53 0.51 10.00
C HIS A 338 9.99 1.30 11.25
N ASN A 339 9.26 2.35 11.63
CA ASN A 339 9.50 3.17 12.83
C ASN A 339 10.95 3.65 13.03
N THR A 340 11.71 3.78 11.95
CA THR A 340 13.11 4.20 11.96
C THR A 340 13.23 5.70 11.69
N ASP A 341 14.16 6.35 12.36
CA ASP A 341 14.60 7.73 12.19
C ASP A 341 16.12 7.83 12.28
N THR A 342 16.67 9.05 12.21
CA THR A 342 18.13 9.25 12.22
C THR A 342 18.80 8.88 13.55
N ASN A 343 18.04 8.76 14.64
CA ASN A 343 18.56 8.47 15.98
C ASN A 343 18.56 6.99 16.31
N ASN A 344 17.67 6.19 15.70
CA ASN A 344 17.52 4.77 15.99
C ASN A 344 17.86 3.83 14.81
N ILE A 345 18.34 4.39 13.68
CA ILE A 345 18.75 3.61 12.51
C ILE A 345 19.80 2.54 12.86
N ASP A 346 19.53 1.30 12.47
CA ASP A 346 20.55 0.26 12.42
C ASP A 346 21.38 0.41 11.14
N TRP A 347 22.68 0.63 11.29
CA TRP A 347 23.58 0.79 10.15
C TRP A 347 23.81 -0.53 9.38
N GLN A 348 23.61 -1.68 10.02
CA GLN A 348 23.70 -2.98 9.37
C GLN A 348 22.52 -3.21 8.41
N ASP A 349 21.34 -2.71 8.77
CA ASP A 349 20.17 -2.71 7.88
C ASP A 349 20.44 -1.90 6.60
N LEU A 350 21.00 -0.70 6.75
CA LEU A 350 21.36 0.16 5.63
C LEU A 350 22.44 -0.49 4.74
N GLU A 351 23.41 -1.17 5.36
CA GLU A 351 24.43 -1.93 4.62
C GLU A 351 23.79 -3.07 3.81
N CYS A 352 22.84 -3.82 4.39
CA CYS A 352 22.14 -4.88 3.67
C CYS A 352 21.35 -4.36 2.46
N LEU A 353 20.66 -3.23 2.63
CA LEU A 353 19.98 -2.54 1.53
C LEU A 353 20.95 -2.09 0.45
N TRP A 354 22.09 -1.53 0.85
CA TRP A 354 23.12 -1.10 -0.10
C TRP A 354 23.71 -2.27 -0.88
N GLN A 355 24.00 -3.40 -0.23
CA GLN A 355 24.48 -4.61 -0.92
C GLN A 355 23.43 -5.17 -1.89
N THR A 356 22.15 -5.11 -1.53
CA THR A 356 21.04 -5.48 -2.42
C THR A 356 21.02 -4.58 -3.66
N GLU A 357 21.16 -3.28 -3.47
CA GLU A 357 21.25 -2.33 -4.58
C GLU A 357 22.46 -2.65 -5.46
N LEU A 358 23.67 -2.77 -4.89
CA LEU A 358 24.87 -3.12 -5.64
C LEU A 358 24.72 -4.38 -6.48
N LYS A 359 24.06 -5.42 -5.95
CA LYS A 359 23.78 -6.65 -6.69
C LYS A 359 22.93 -6.39 -7.94
N ARG A 360 21.91 -5.53 -7.87
CA ARG A 360 21.07 -5.13 -9.03
C ARG A 360 21.86 -4.43 -10.13
N TRP A 361 22.97 -3.80 -9.78
CA TRP A 361 23.86 -3.11 -10.72
C TRP A 361 24.99 -3.99 -11.28
N GLY A 362 25.07 -5.25 -10.86
CA GLY A 362 26.18 -6.14 -11.22
C GLY A 362 27.45 -5.91 -10.38
N GLY A 363 27.31 -5.31 -9.20
CA GLY A 363 28.36 -5.06 -8.23
C GLY A 363 28.83 -3.60 -8.13
N ALA A 364 29.63 -3.32 -7.09
CA ALA A 364 30.12 -1.99 -6.74
C ALA A 364 30.82 -1.24 -7.89
N GLN A 365 31.67 -1.94 -8.65
CA GLN A 365 32.42 -1.31 -9.74
C GLN A 365 31.51 -0.85 -10.89
N SER A 366 30.53 -1.68 -11.26
CA SER A 366 29.56 -1.35 -12.30
C SER A 366 28.70 -0.16 -11.89
N PHE A 367 28.22 -0.16 -10.64
CA PHE A 367 27.52 0.98 -10.06
C PHE A 367 28.36 2.25 -10.12
N LYS A 368 29.61 2.21 -9.65
CA LYS A 368 30.49 3.38 -9.58
C LYS A 368 30.77 3.98 -10.96
N VAL A 369 31.10 3.15 -11.95
CA VAL A 369 31.40 3.61 -13.32
C VAL A 369 30.20 4.36 -13.90
N GLN A 370 29.01 3.79 -13.76
CA GLN A 370 27.79 4.39 -14.27
C GLN A 370 27.42 5.67 -13.47
N TRP A 371 27.69 5.72 -12.16
CA TRP A 371 27.40 6.87 -11.30
C TRP A 371 28.28 8.06 -11.68
N GLN A 372 29.56 7.82 -11.96
CA GLN A 372 30.48 8.85 -12.42
C GLN A 372 30.03 9.45 -13.75
N ARG A 373 29.49 8.63 -14.67
CA ARG A 373 28.89 9.16 -15.91
C ARG A 373 27.65 10.01 -15.63
N PHE A 374 26.76 9.53 -14.77
CA PHE A 374 25.56 10.26 -14.35
C PHE A 374 25.91 11.63 -13.76
N LYS A 375 26.89 11.71 -12.85
CA LYS A 375 27.34 12.95 -12.23
C LYS A 375 27.79 14.04 -13.21
N THR A 376 28.33 13.65 -14.37
CA THR A 376 28.81 14.62 -15.38
C THR A 376 27.69 15.28 -16.19
N LEU A 377 26.46 14.75 -16.11
CA LEU A 377 25.33 15.30 -16.84
C LEU A 377 24.90 16.67 -16.26
N PRO A 378 24.29 17.55 -17.07
CA PRO A 378 23.59 18.72 -16.55
C PRO A 378 22.41 18.31 -15.67
N HIS A 379 22.38 18.84 -14.44
CA HIS A 379 21.29 18.61 -13.48
C HIS A 379 20.51 19.89 -13.22
N ARG A 380 19.17 19.80 -13.21
CA ARG A 380 18.25 20.88 -12.81
C ARG A 380 17.36 20.39 -11.66
N TYR A 381 16.97 21.31 -10.79
CA TYR A 381 16.16 21.03 -9.59
C TYR A 381 14.97 21.99 -9.58
N MET A 382 13.75 21.45 -9.52
CA MET A 382 12.51 22.20 -9.65
C MET A 382 11.56 21.88 -8.49
N HIS A 383 11.25 22.87 -7.66
CA HIS A 383 10.22 22.70 -6.61
C HIS A 383 8.84 22.71 -7.27
N ILE A 384 8.22 21.53 -7.37
CA ILE A 384 6.98 21.30 -8.12
C ILE A 384 6.07 20.40 -7.29
N ASP A 385 4.86 20.89 -7.03
CA ASP A 385 3.78 20.06 -6.53
C ASP A 385 2.91 19.60 -7.69
N VAL A 386 2.98 18.31 -8.00
CA VAL A 386 2.18 17.71 -9.08
C VAL A 386 0.69 17.67 -8.77
N LEU A 387 0.23 18.01 -7.57
CA LEU A 387 -1.19 18.15 -7.24
C LEU A 387 -1.71 19.59 -7.35
N GLU A 388 -0.83 20.58 -7.49
CA GLU A 388 -1.21 22.01 -7.46
C GLU A 388 -0.64 22.82 -8.63
N ASN A 389 0.68 22.80 -8.86
CA ASN A 389 1.34 23.68 -9.83
C ASN A 389 2.34 22.91 -10.71
N GLN A 390 1.86 22.50 -11.89
CA GLN A 390 2.59 21.64 -12.82
C GLN A 390 3.14 22.39 -14.06
N GLN A 391 2.67 23.61 -14.33
CA GLN A 391 2.90 24.28 -15.62
C GLN A 391 4.39 24.46 -15.94
N THR A 392 5.19 24.89 -14.96
CA THR A 392 6.64 25.08 -15.15
C THR A 392 7.36 23.79 -15.54
N LEU A 393 6.90 22.64 -15.03
CA LEU A 393 7.44 21.33 -15.42
C LEU A 393 7.06 20.98 -16.85
N PHE A 394 5.83 21.27 -17.27
CA PHE A 394 5.38 21.07 -18.64
C PHE A 394 6.11 21.96 -19.65
N ASP A 395 6.41 23.20 -19.28
CA ASP A 395 7.22 24.10 -20.11
C ASP A 395 8.65 23.57 -20.25
N ALA A 396 9.20 22.91 -19.22
CA ALA A 396 10.54 22.33 -19.24
C ALA A 396 10.62 21.04 -20.07
N ILE A 397 9.57 20.21 -20.08
CA ILE A 397 9.54 18.96 -20.86
C ILE A 397 9.22 19.19 -22.34
N LYS A 398 8.53 20.28 -22.65
CA LYS A 398 8.21 20.67 -24.02
C LYS A 398 9.50 20.89 -24.82
N GLY A 399 9.73 20.03 -25.81
CA GLY A 399 10.92 20.10 -26.67
C GLY A 399 12.19 19.50 -26.04
N ALA A 400 12.09 18.74 -24.95
CA ALA A 400 13.22 18.08 -24.28
C ALA A 400 13.76 16.83 -25.03
N GLY A 401 13.39 16.64 -26.30
CA GLY A 401 13.79 15.50 -27.12
C GLY A 401 13.16 14.17 -26.68
N ASN A 402 13.88 13.07 -26.93
CA ASN A 402 13.53 11.74 -26.45
C ASN A 402 13.63 11.72 -24.92
N SER A 403 12.49 11.90 -24.27
CA SER A 403 12.39 12.14 -22.84
C SER A 403 11.69 11.02 -22.10
N TYR A 404 11.97 10.94 -20.81
CA TYR A 404 11.35 10.01 -19.88
C TYR A 404 10.93 10.78 -18.62
N ILE A 405 9.74 10.50 -18.10
CA ILE A 405 9.27 11.09 -16.84
C ILE A 405 8.85 10.01 -15.84
N TRP A 406 9.33 10.14 -14.61
CA TRP A 406 8.95 9.31 -13.47
C TRP A 406 8.41 10.13 -12.29
N TRP A 407 7.17 9.88 -11.88
CA TRP A 407 6.49 10.61 -10.80
C TRP A 407 6.20 9.76 -9.54
N SER A 408 6.73 8.54 -9.47
CA SER A 408 6.46 7.61 -8.36
C SER A 408 4.94 7.43 -8.11
N ASN A 409 4.51 7.37 -6.86
CA ASN A 409 3.12 7.25 -6.44
C ASN A 409 2.52 8.59 -5.96
N ALA A 410 2.90 9.72 -6.56
CA ALA A 410 2.50 11.05 -6.08
C ALA A 410 0.98 11.25 -5.88
N PHE A 411 0.15 10.58 -6.69
CA PHE A 411 -1.32 10.61 -6.61
C PHE A 411 -1.93 9.58 -5.63
N PHE A 412 -1.08 8.81 -4.95
CA PHE A 412 -1.46 7.73 -4.02
C PHE A 412 -0.56 7.69 -2.76
N THR A 413 -0.11 8.85 -2.31
CA THR A 413 0.59 8.99 -1.02
C THR A 413 -0.41 9.08 0.13
N ILE A 414 0.00 8.79 1.36
CA ILE A 414 -0.82 9.02 2.57
C ILE A 414 -1.30 10.47 2.61
N TYR A 415 -0.48 11.44 2.20
CA TYR A 415 -0.88 12.84 2.06
C TYR A 415 -2.08 13.00 1.13
N SER A 416 -2.01 12.45 -0.08
CA SER A 416 -3.11 12.56 -1.05
C SER A 416 -4.38 11.84 -0.60
N LEU A 417 -4.25 10.66 0.05
CA LEU A 417 -5.37 9.89 0.60
C LEU A 417 -6.03 10.62 1.77
N TRP A 418 -5.26 11.39 2.54
CA TRP A 418 -5.75 12.16 3.67
C TRP A 418 -6.54 13.38 3.20
N HIS A 419 -5.98 14.20 2.32
CA HIS A 419 -6.50 15.52 1.98
C HIS A 419 -7.53 15.55 0.85
N PHE A 420 -7.57 14.54 -0.01
CA PHE A 420 -8.43 14.52 -1.20
C PHE A 420 -9.32 13.29 -1.21
N SER A 421 -10.52 13.43 -1.78
CA SER A 421 -11.40 12.31 -2.09
C SER A 421 -10.89 11.50 -3.27
N ALA A 422 -11.41 10.29 -3.44
CA ALA A 422 -11.20 9.45 -4.62
C ALA A 422 -11.38 10.20 -5.94
N GLN A 423 -12.50 10.91 -6.05
CA GLN A 423 -12.86 11.65 -7.26
C GLN A 423 -11.90 12.81 -7.53
N GLN A 424 -11.44 13.52 -6.49
CA GLN A 424 -10.46 14.58 -6.64
C GLN A 424 -9.12 14.04 -7.13
N ARG A 425 -8.60 12.96 -6.54
CA ARG A 425 -7.35 12.31 -6.98
C ARG A 425 -7.45 11.83 -8.43
N LYS A 426 -8.57 11.25 -8.83
CA LYS A 426 -8.85 10.86 -10.23
C LYS A 426 -8.78 12.05 -11.18
N SER A 427 -9.42 13.16 -10.82
CA SER A 427 -9.39 14.39 -11.63
C SER A 427 -7.98 14.98 -11.75
N PHE A 428 -7.23 15.07 -10.65
CA PHE A 428 -5.84 15.56 -10.68
C PHE A 428 -4.96 14.69 -11.57
N TYR A 429 -5.13 13.37 -11.48
CA TYR A 429 -4.38 12.42 -12.28
C TYR A 429 -4.70 12.52 -13.78
N HIS A 430 -5.99 12.62 -14.13
CA HIS A 430 -6.40 12.77 -15.54
C HIS A 430 -5.88 14.08 -16.12
N GLN A 431 -5.97 15.18 -15.37
CA GLN A 431 -5.40 16.47 -15.77
C GLN A 431 -3.88 16.38 -15.98
N TRP A 432 -3.15 15.71 -15.08
CA TRP A 432 -1.71 15.48 -15.20
C TRP A 432 -1.35 14.75 -16.50
N VAL A 433 -1.99 13.61 -16.76
CA VAL A 433 -1.73 12.78 -17.95
C VAL A 433 -2.11 13.51 -19.22
N SER A 434 -3.28 14.16 -19.24
CA SER A 434 -3.74 14.94 -20.39
C SER A 434 -2.81 16.10 -20.72
N SER A 435 -2.31 16.81 -19.69
CA SER A 435 -1.38 17.90 -19.89
C SER A 435 -0.03 17.38 -20.39
N LEU A 436 0.49 16.32 -19.79
CA LEU A 436 1.74 15.70 -20.23
C LEU A 436 1.66 15.24 -21.71
N ALA A 437 0.56 14.61 -22.11
CA ALA A 437 0.34 14.22 -23.50
C ALA A 437 0.24 15.41 -24.45
N HIS A 438 -0.33 16.53 -24.00
CA HIS A 438 -0.41 17.77 -24.78
C HIS A 438 0.97 18.41 -24.99
N TYR A 439 1.81 18.48 -23.95
CA TYR A 439 3.11 19.16 -23.99
C TYR A 439 4.25 18.28 -24.52
N ALA A 440 4.15 16.97 -24.32
CA ALA A 440 5.19 16.00 -24.70
C ALA A 440 4.57 14.62 -25.01
N ALA A 441 3.80 14.54 -26.10
CA ALA A 441 3.09 13.35 -26.54
C ALA A 441 3.94 12.07 -26.58
N ASP A 442 5.19 12.19 -27.03
CA ASP A 442 6.13 11.07 -27.19
C ASP A 442 6.99 10.79 -25.94
N CYS A 443 6.83 11.58 -24.86
CA CYS A 443 7.55 11.35 -23.62
C CYS A 443 7.17 9.99 -23.03
N ARG A 444 8.16 9.19 -22.66
CA ARG A 444 7.93 7.91 -21.99
C ARG A 444 7.56 8.12 -20.53
N VAL A 445 6.57 7.39 -20.05
CA VAL A 445 5.97 7.62 -18.74
C VAL A 445 6.16 6.44 -17.80
N ASN A 446 6.51 6.76 -16.55
CA ASN A 446 6.61 5.80 -15.46
C ASN A 446 6.02 6.36 -14.15
N GLY A 447 5.34 5.54 -13.37
CA GLY A 447 4.83 5.93 -12.05
C GLY A 447 3.65 5.06 -11.62
N ALA A 448 2.79 5.61 -10.78
CA ALA A 448 1.52 4.99 -10.43
C ALA A 448 0.34 5.92 -10.68
N ASP A 449 -0.83 5.34 -10.95
CA ASP A 449 -2.09 6.05 -11.07
C ASP A 449 -2.71 6.40 -9.71
N HIS A 450 -3.89 7.02 -9.76
CA HIS A 450 -4.68 7.41 -8.58
C HIS A 450 -5.29 6.23 -7.79
N ASN A 451 -5.06 4.98 -8.22
CA ASN A 451 -5.41 3.74 -7.52
C ASN A 451 -4.16 2.89 -7.22
N ASN A 452 -2.96 3.46 -7.33
CA ASN A 452 -1.67 2.81 -7.12
C ASN A 452 -1.32 1.69 -8.13
N TYR A 453 -1.91 1.72 -9.33
CA TYR A 453 -1.52 0.84 -10.42
C TYR A 453 -0.31 1.39 -11.12
N ALA A 454 0.64 0.51 -11.41
CA ALA A 454 1.86 0.89 -12.09
C ALA A 454 1.56 1.32 -13.54
N VAL A 455 2.27 2.35 -13.99
CA VAL A 455 2.20 2.92 -15.32
C VAL A 455 3.61 2.90 -15.85
N ASN A 456 3.91 2.10 -16.89
CA ASN A 456 5.28 1.88 -17.35
C ASN A 456 5.33 1.68 -18.86
N GLY A 457 6.44 2.05 -19.49
CA GLY A 457 6.78 1.67 -20.87
C GLY A 457 5.93 2.27 -21.99
N LEU A 458 5.04 3.21 -21.70
CA LEU A 458 4.17 3.86 -22.69
C LEU A 458 4.60 5.30 -22.96
N THR A 459 4.22 5.85 -24.11
CA THR A 459 4.29 7.30 -24.33
C THR A 459 3.11 7.99 -23.64
N ALA A 460 3.26 9.27 -23.31
CA ALA A 460 2.20 10.05 -22.64
C ALA A 460 0.88 10.03 -23.44
N LEU A 461 0.94 10.22 -24.76
CA LEU A 461 -0.25 10.14 -25.62
C LEU A 461 -0.82 8.72 -25.71
N GLY A 462 0.05 7.70 -25.82
CA GLY A 462 -0.39 6.30 -25.84
C GLY A 462 -1.09 5.92 -24.54
N TYR A 463 -0.58 6.38 -23.41
CA TYR A 463 -1.17 6.15 -22.11
C TYR A 463 -2.49 6.90 -21.92
N LEU A 464 -2.60 8.17 -22.35
CA LEU A 464 -3.86 8.93 -22.31
C LEU A 464 -4.98 8.19 -23.07
N HIS A 465 -4.70 7.68 -24.27
CA HIS A 465 -5.70 6.92 -25.04
C HIS A 465 -6.20 5.65 -24.34
N LEU A 466 -5.34 5.01 -23.53
CA LEU A 466 -5.73 3.85 -22.73
C LEU A 466 -6.55 4.27 -21.51
N LEU A 467 -6.14 5.36 -20.85
CA LEU A 467 -6.84 5.94 -19.71
C LEU A 467 -8.27 6.38 -20.08
N ASP A 468 -8.46 7.03 -21.23
CA ASP A 468 -9.79 7.49 -21.69
C ASP A 468 -10.75 6.33 -22.04
N LYS A 469 -10.21 5.15 -22.33
CA LYS A 469 -11.01 3.93 -22.57
C LYS A 469 -11.35 3.18 -21.29
N GLN A 470 -10.76 3.57 -20.15
CA GLN A 470 -10.95 2.89 -18.89
C GLN A 470 -12.34 3.18 -18.33
N THR A 471 -13.15 2.15 -18.13
CA THR A 471 -14.51 2.29 -17.56
C THR A 471 -14.58 1.91 -16.07
N GLY A 472 -13.44 1.61 -15.46
CA GLY A 472 -13.31 1.14 -14.08
C GLY A 472 -13.38 2.24 -13.02
N GLY A 473 -13.67 1.83 -11.79
CA GLY A 473 -13.60 2.65 -10.57
C GLY A 473 -12.62 2.07 -9.56
N GLU A 474 -12.62 2.56 -8.32
CA GLU A 474 -11.66 2.14 -7.28
C GLU A 474 -11.78 0.65 -6.90
N LEU A 475 -12.97 0.05 -7.05
CA LEU A 475 -13.23 -1.37 -6.83
C LEU A 475 -12.79 -2.24 -7.99
N PHE A 476 -12.95 -1.73 -9.22
CA PHE A 476 -12.67 -2.43 -10.48
C PHE A 476 -11.73 -1.62 -11.36
N PRO A 477 -10.53 -1.26 -10.87
CA PRO A 477 -9.55 -0.57 -11.70
C PRO A 477 -9.14 -1.56 -12.79
N GLN A 478 -9.45 -1.23 -14.03
CA GLN A 478 -8.96 -2.03 -15.14
C GLN A 478 -7.47 -1.80 -15.21
N ALA A 479 -6.68 -2.84 -14.98
CA ALA A 479 -5.26 -2.79 -15.26
C ALA A 479 -5.10 -2.43 -16.73
N LEU A 480 -4.55 -1.25 -17.00
CA LEU A 480 -4.08 -0.94 -18.34
C LEU A 480 -2.96 -1.94 -18.66
N PRO A 481 -2.73 -2.27 -19.93
CA PRO A 481 -1.64 -3.15 -20.36
C PRO A 481 -0.28 -2.45 -20.14
N CYS A 482 0.05 -2.20 -18.88
CA CYS A 482 1.36 -1.93 -18.36
C CYS A 482 1.96 -3.28 -17.97
N LEU A 483 3.29 -3.40 -17.98
CA LEU A 483 3.97 -4.59 -17.48
C LEU A 483 3.46 -4.87 -16.05
N ASP A 484 2.81 -6.01 -15.85
CA ASP A 484 2.25 -6.40 -14.56
C ASP A 484 3.42 -6.69 -13.61
N ILE A 485 3.70 -5.77 -12.70
CA ILE A 485 4.82 -5.89 -11.76
C ILE A 485 4.26 -6.26 -10.40
N GLN A 486 4.69 -7.42 -9.92
CA GLN A 486 4.48 -7.81 -8.53
C GLN A 486 5.48 -7.01 -7.68
N PHE A 487 4.95 -6.12 -6.85
CA PHE A 487 5.73 -5.39 -5.84
C PHE A 487 6.20 -6.31 -4.72
#